data_AF-A0A832JVR2-F1
#
_entry.id   AF-A0A832JVR2-F1
#
_cell.length_a   1.000
_cell.length_b   1.000
_cell.length_c   1.000
_cell.angle_alpha   90.00
_cell.angle_beta   90.00
_cell.angle_gamma   90.00
#
_symmetry.space_group_name_H-M   'P 1'
#
loop_
_entity.id
_entity.type
_entity.pdbx_description
1 polymer ?
#
loop_
_entity_poly.entity_id
_entity_poly.type
_entity_poly.pdbx_seq_one_letter_code
_entity_poly.pdbx_strand_id
1 'polypeptide(L)'
;MDNKLAKYARDEYEDYLIYEALAKAEADEHRRAVLKKLSQKEYEHYLFWRDLSGFEPTGQPRIKAFIIVILRRLLGLVFVAKLLEIHERSVVKWYKQLYQSLTYKDQDTLLHIINEEEEHEKALLNQIEESIINYVGYIALGLSDAIIEITGVHAGFLGATNATLIAGVAGLVVGFAAS
;
A
#
# COMPACT_ATOMS: atom_id res chain seq x y z
N MET A 1 26.99 2.13 -19.29
CA MET A 1 25.52 2.08 -19.38
C MET A 1 25.01 0.83 -18.68
N ASP A 2 25.68 -0.30 -18.94
CA ASP A 2 25.33 -1.66 -18.49
C ASP A 2 25.11 -1.81 -16.98
N ASN A 3 25.97 -1.19 -16.15
CA ASN A 3 25.86 -1.31 -14.70
C ASN A 3 24.59 -0.65 -14.11
N LYS A 4 23.98 0.31 -14.83
CA LYS A 4 22.69 0.89 -14.43
C LYS A 4 21.52 0.03 -14.90
N LEU A 5 21.58 -0.50 -16.12
CA LEU A 5 20.54 -1.39 -16.65
C LEU A 5 20.40 -2.66 -15.80
N ALA A 6 21.52 -3.26 -15.41
CA ALA A 6 21.53 -4.42 -14.51
C ALA A 6 21.01 -4.09 -13.09
N LYS A 7 21.15 -2.83 -12.65
CA LYS A 7 20.56 -2.37 -11.39
C LYS A 7 19.03 -2.30 -11.49
N TYR A 8 18.48 -1.76 -12.57
CA TYR A 8 17.03 -1.74 -12.76
C TYR A 8 16.47 -3.15 -12.87
N ALA A 9 17.05 -4.01 -13.71
CA ALA A 9 16.63 -5.41 -13.78
C ALA A 9 16.63 -6.10 -12.40
N ARG A 10 17.57 -5.74 -11.52
CA ARG A 10 17.60 -6.24 -10.15
C ARG A 10 16.49 -5.66 -9.29
N ASP A 11 16.34 -4.34 -9.28
CA ASP A 11 15.36 -3.63 -8.44
C ASP A 11 13.93 -4.15 -8.77
N GLU A 12 13.59 -4.22 -10.06
CA GLU A 12 12.31 -4.75 -10.58
C GLU A 12 12.07 -6.21 -10.18
N TYR A 13 13.12 -7.04 -10.23
CA TYR A 13 13.04 -8.43 -9.78
C TYR A 13 12.84 -8.53 -8.26
N GLU A 14 13.41 -7.63 -7.48
CA GLU A 14 13.20 -7.56 -6.03
C GLU A 14 11.76 -7.15 -5.70
N ASP A 15 11.21 -6.16 -6.41
CA ASP A 15 9.85 -5.67 -6.23
C ASP A 15 8.81 -6.72 -6.62
N TYR A 16 9.04 -7.46 -7.72
CA TYR A 16 8.30 -8.67 -8.06
C TYR A 16 8.19 -9.64 -6.86
N LEU A 17 9.33 -9.98 -6.25
CA LEU A 17 9.37 -10.92 -5.11
C LEU A 17 8.69 -10.35 -3.86
N ILE A 18 8.80 -9.04 -3.64
CA ILE A 18 8.14 -8.35 -2.53
C ILE A 18 6.63 -8.42 -2.71
N TYR A 19 6.09 -8.00 -3.86
CA TYR A 19 4.65 -8.05 -4.11
C TYR A 19 4.10 -9.48 -4.10
N GLU A 20 4.87 -10.46 -4.59
CA GLU A 20 4.49 -11.87 -4.52
C GLU A 20 4.37 -12.35 -3.05
N ALA A 21 5.34 -11.97 -2.20
CA ALA A 21 5.34 -12.31 -0.79
C ALA A 21 4.21 -11.60 -0.02
N LEU A 22 3.95 -10.33 -0.33
CA LEU A 22 2.83 -9.57 0.22
C LEU A 22 1.49 -10.21 -0.16
N ALA A 23 1.30 -10.58 -1.43
CA ALA A 23 0.09 -11.25 -1.92
C ALA A 23 -0.14 -12.60 -1.21
N LYS A 24 0.92 -13.41 -1.03
CA LYS A 24 0.84 -14.69 -0.30
C LYS A 24 0.40 -14.51 1.15
N ALA A 25 0.78 -13.39 1.77
CA ALA A 25 0.43 -13.09 3.15
C ALA A 25 -0.89 -12.31 3.30
N GLU A 26 -1.52 -11.85 2.21
CA GLU A 26 -2.74 -11.03 2.23
C GLU A 26 -3.99 -11.88 2.43
N ALA A 27 -4.83 -11.50 3.39
CA ALA A 27 -6.05 -12.25 3.73
C ALA A 27 -7.22 -11.84 2.84
N ASP A 28 -7.33 -10.54 2.56
CA ASP A 28 -8.39 -9.97 1.73
C ASP A 28 -8.18 -10.32 0.24
N GLU A 29 -9.20 -10.89 -0.39
CA GLU A 29 -9.08 -11.38 -1.77
C GLU A 29 -8.89 -10.26 -2.79
N HIS A 30 -9.52 -9.10 -2.57
CA HIS A 30 -9.38 -7.96 -3.45
C HIS A 30 -7.96 -7.41 -3.40
N ARG A 31 -7.44 -7.14 -2.20
CA ARG A 31 -6.06 -6.65 -2.01
C ARG A 31 -5.05 -7.67 -2.51
N ARG A 32 -5.30 -8.97 -2.30
CA ARG A 32 -4.46 -10.05 -2.84
C ARG A 32 -4.41 -10.01 -4.36
N ALA A 33 -5.54 -9.80 -5.03
CA ALA A 33 -5.60 -9.71 -6.49
C ALA A 33 -4.82 -8.48 -7.00
N VAL A 34 -4.95 -7.33 -6.33
CA VAL A 34 -4.18 -6.12 -6.64
C VAL A 34 -2.67 -6.37 -6.51
N LEU A 35 -2.22 -6.95 -5.39
CA LEU A 35 -0.80 -7.26 -5.16
C LEU A 35 -0.24 -8.27 -6.16
N LYS A 36 -1.03 -9.27 -6.58
CA LYS A 36 -0.63 -10.19 -7.66
C LYS A 36 -0.47 -9.48 -9.00
N LYS A 37 -1.36 -8.54 -9.29
CA LYS A 37 -1.30 -7.75 -10.53
C LYS A 37 -0.05 -6.87 -10.55
N LEU A 38 0.30 -6.23 -9.43
CA LEU A 38 1.54 -5.48 -9.27
C LEU A 38 2.77 -6.39 -9.47
N SER A 39 2.83 -7.52 -8.74
CA SER A 39 3.90 -8.51 -8.90
C SER A 39 4.12 -8.92 -10.36
N GLN A 40 3.04 -9.22 -11.10
CA GLN A 40 3.16 -9.61 -12.51
C GLN A 40 3.73 -8.50 -13.41
N LYS A 41 3.41 -7.23 -13.12
CA LYS A 41 3.93 -6.08 -13.86
C LYS A 41 5.43 -5.89 -13.63
N GLU A 42 5.88 -5.89 -12.38
CA GLU A 42 7.31 -5.84 -12.04
C GLU A 42 8.10 -6.95 -12.75
N TYR A 43 7.48 -8.13 -12.88
CA TYR A 43 8.11 -9.23 -13.61
C TYR A 43 8.24 -8.93 -15.11
N GLU A 44 7.24 -8.32 -15.74
CA GLU A 44 7.30 -7.89 -17.15
C GLU A 44 8.36 -6.80 -17.37
N HIS A 45 8.46 -5.85 -16.45
CA HIS A 45 9.49 -4.80 -16.46
C HIS A 45 10.89 -5.40 -16.26
N TYR A 46 11.05 -6.33 -15.32
CA TYR A 46 12.27 -7.12 -15.16
C TYR A 46 12.69 -7.80 -16.46
N LEU A 47 11.77 -8.46 -17.18
CA LEU A 47 12.09 -9.13 -18.44
C LEU A 47 12.64 -8.15 -19.49
N PHE A 48 12.02 -6.97 -19.61
CA PHE A 48 12.51 -5.91 -20.49
C PHE A 48 13.94 -5.47 -20.13
N TRP A 49 14.19 -5.17 -18.85
CA TRP A 49 15.51 -4.73 -18.40
C TRP A 49 16.55 -5.84 -18.46
N ARG A 50 16.17 -7.09 -18.22
CA ARG A 50 17.04 -8.27 -18.42
C ARG A 50 17.48 -8.36 -19.87
N ASP A 51 16.55 -8.23 -20.82
CA ASP A 51 16.87 -8.37 -22.25
C ASP A 51 17.83 -7.26 -22.72
N LEU A 52 17.77 -6.06 -22.12
CA LEU A 52 18.70 -4.96 -22.38
C LEU A 52 20.04 -5.07 -21.64
N SER A 53 20.05 -5.62 -20.43
CA SER A 53 21.24 -5.64 -19.54
C SER A 53 22.01 -6.95 -19.56
N GLY A 54 21.38 -8.05 -19.98
CA GLY A 54 21.87 -9.41 -19.80
C GLY A 54 21.87 -9.88 -18.33
N PHE A 55 21.21 -9.17 -17.42
CA PHE A 55 21.23 -9.49 -15.99
C PHE A 55 20.34 -10.70 -15.65
N GLU A 56 20.96 -11.79 -15.21
CA GLU A 56 20.23 -12.92 -14.61
C GLU A 56 20.36 -12.91 -13.08
N PRO A 57 19.24 -13.04 -12.33
CA PRO A 57 19.25 -13.06 -10.89
C PRO A 57 19.93 -14.33 -10.39
N THR A 58 21.13 -14.17 -9.84
CA THR A 58 21.87 -15.24 -9.18
C THR A 58 21.51 -15.26 -7.69
N GLY A 59 20.51 -16.08 -7.34
CA GLY A 59 20.24 -16.49 -5.96
C GLY A 59 20.07 -15.35 -4.94
N GLN A 60 19.45 -14.24 -5.35
CA GLN A 60 19.30 -13.10 -4.44
C GLN A 60 18.56 -13.48 -3.17
N PRO A 61 19.06 -13.06 -1.99
CA PRO A 61 18.46 -13.45 -0.73
C PRO A 61 17.11 -12.75 -0.56
N ARG A 62 16.06 -13.53 -0.26
CA ARG A 62 14.69 -13.08 0.07
C ARG A 62 14.60 -12.26 1.38
N ILE A 63 15.72 -11.73 1.87
CA ILE A 63 15.83 -10.98 3.12
C ILE A 63 15.02 -9.68 3.04
N LYS A 64 15.11 -8.93 1.92
CA LYS A 64 14.29 -7.71 1.73
C LYS A 64 12.80 -8.03 1.76
N ALA A 65 12.35 -9.00 0.96
CA ALA A 65 10.96 -9.45 0.97
C ALA A 65 10.49 -9.89 2.37
N PHE A 66 11.34 -10.60 3.11
CA PHE A 66 11.05 -11.00 4.49
C PHE A 66 10.91 -9.79 5.44
N ILE A 67 11.82 -8.82 5.38
CA ILE A 67 11.75 -7.58 6.17
C ILE A 67 10.47 -6.80 5.83
N ILE A 68 10.13 -6.69 4.55
CA ILE A 68 8.93 -5.99 4.10
C ILE A 68 7.66 -6.69 4.61
N VAL A 69 7.62 -8.03 4.61
CA VAL A 69 6.50 -8.79 5.21
C VAL A 69 6.39 -8.55 6.72
N ILE A 70 7.51 -8.40 7.43
CA ILE A 70 7.50 -8.02 8.85
C ILE A 70 6.96 -6.60 9.02
N LEU A 71 7.43 -5.63 8.23
CA LEU A 71 6.96 -4.26 8.27
C LEU A 71 5.46 -4.17 7.97
N ARG A 72 4.95 -4.95 7.01
CA ARG A 72 3.51 -5.06 6.74
C ARG A 72 2.74 -5.49 7.97
N ARG A 73 3.25 -6.47 8.74
CA ARG A 73 2.58 -6.95 9.96
C ARG A 73 2.58 -5.91 11.08
N LEU A 74 3.62 -5.07 11.15
CA LEU A 74 3.77 -4.08 12.23
C LEU A 74 3.07 -2.75 11.92
N LEU A 75 3.16 -2.28 10.67
CA LEU A 75 2.75 -0.93 10.27
C LEU A 75 1.57 -0.93 9.28
N GLY A 76 1.15 -2.10 8.80
CA GLY A 76 0.06 -2.25 7.85
C GLY A 76 0.51 -2.17 6.38
N LEU A 77 -0.43 -2.49 5.49
CA LEU A 77 -0.18 -2.59 4.06
C LEU A 77 0.02 -1.22 3.39
N VAL A 78 -0.71 -0.19 3.83
CA VAL A 78 -0.59 1.17 3.27
C VAL A 78 0.81 1.75 3.49
N PHE A 79 1.38 1.54 4.68
CA PHE A 79 2.74 1.99 4.98
C PHE A 79 3.75 1.34 4.05
N VAL A 80 3.65 0.01 3.87
CA VAL A 80 4.55 -0.73 2.97
C VAL A 80 4.38 -0.28 1.52
N ALA A 81 3.13 -0.12 1.05
CA ALA A 81 2.85 0.40 -0.29
C ALA A 81 3.51 1.76 -0.53
N LYS A 82 3.39 2.69 0.42
CA LYS A 82 4.05 4.01 0.33
C LYS A 82 5.57 3.92 0.38
N LEU A 83 6.13 2.98 1.14
CA LEU A 83 7.57 2.76 1.22
C LEU A 83 8.15 2.28 -0.11
N LEU A 84 7.41 1.46 -0.85
CA LEU A 84 7.78 0.99 -2.19
C LEU A 84 7.67 2.14 -3.21
N GLU A 85 6.55 2.87 -3.23
CA GLU A 85 6.29 4.03 -4.15
C GLU A 85 7.39 5.11 -4.09
N ILE A 86 8.03 5.32 -2.94
CA ILE A 86 9.09 6.33 -2.78
C ILE A 86 10.35 5.98 -3.60
N HIS A 87 10.62 4.69 -3.82
CA HIS A 87 11.82 4.24 -4.54
C HIS A 87 11.67 4.41 -6.07
N GLU A 88 10.47 4.22 -6.63
CA GLU A 88 10.17 4.32 -8.08
C GLU A 88 10.31 5.74 -8.65
N ARG A 89 9.98 6.79 -7.87
CA ARG A 89 10.02 8.18 -8.39
C ARG A 89 11.42 8.63 -8.87
N SER A 90 12.48 8.01 -8.35
CA SER A 90 13.86 8.29 -8.80
C SER A 90 14.19 7.64 -10.14
N VAL A 91 13.42 6.63 -10.54
CA VAL A 91 13.67 5.75 -11.70
C VAL A 91 13.20 6.40 -13.00
N VAL A 92 11.98 6.97 -12.99
CA VAL A 92 11.35 7.64 -14.15
C VAL A 92 12.20 8.77 -14.73
N LYS A 93 12.89 9.54 -13.87
CA LYS A 93 13.77 10.64 -14.31
C LYS A 93 14.95 10.14 -15.14
N TRP A 94 15.44 8.93 -14.84
CA TRP A 94 16.53 8.31 -15.57
C TRP A 94 16.05 7.66 -16.86
N TYR A 95 14.85 7.08 -16.88
CA TYR A 95 14.25 6.54 -18.11
C TYR A 95 14.13 7.60 -19.20
N LYS A 96 13.69 8.82 -18.84
CA LYS A 96 13.62 9.96 -19.77
C LYS A 96 15.00 10.36 -20.35
N GLN A 97 16.10 10.10 -19.64
CA GLN A 97 17.46 10.33 -20.13
C GLN A 97 17.95 9.19 -21.05
N LEU A 98 17.47 7.96 -20.83
CA LEU A 98 17.87 6.79 -21.60
C LEU A 98 17.21 6.73 -22.98
N TYR A 99 16.04 7.34 -23.13
CA TYR A 99 15.22 7.34 -24.34
C TYR A 99 16.02 7.62 -25.62
N GLN A 100 16.94 8.61 -25.58
CA GLN A 100 17.73 9.00 -26.76
C GLN A 100 18.81 7.99 -27.18
N SER A 101 19.12 7.00 -26.33
CA SER A 101 20.19 6.02 -26.54
C SER A 101 19.69 4.62 -26.95
N LEU A 102 18.37 4.44 -27.05
CA LEU A 102 17.72 3.16 -27.35
C LEU A 102 17.27 3.05 -28.81
N THR A 103 17.05 1.81 -29.26
CA THR A 103 16.41 1.52 -30.56
C THR A 103 14.96 2.02 -30.57
N TYR A 104 14.42 2.36 -31.74
CA TYR A 104 13.04 2.84 -31.89
C TYR A 104 11.98 1.91 -31.27
N LYS A 105 12.21 0.59 -31.30
CA LYS A 105 11.33 -0.43 -30.68
C LYS A 105 11.38 -0.39 -29.15
N ASP A 106 12.58 -0.23 -28.59
CA ASP A 106 12.79 -0.21 -27.14
C ASP A 106 12.34 1.13 -26.53
N GLN A 107 12.35 2.20 -27.33
CA GLN A 107 11.80 3.52 -26.98
C GLN A 107 10.29 3.47 -26.72
N ASP A 108 9.53 2.81 -27.61
CA ASP A 108 8.08 2.65 -27.46
C ASP A 108 7.72 1.83 -26.21
N THR A 109 8.46 0.73 -26.01
CA THR A 109 8.31 -0.12 -24.82
C THR A 109 8.65 0.64 -23.53
N LEU A 110 9.73 1.44 -23.54
CA LEU A 110 10.12 2.27 -22.39
C LEU A 110 9.08 3.36 -22.09
N LEU A 111 8.48 3.97 -23.11
CA LEU A 111 7.38 4.93 -22.93
C LEU A 111 6.15 4.27 -22.29
N HIS A 112 5.83 3.04 -22.70
CA HIS A 112 4.76 2.27 -22.09
C HIS A 112 5.04 2.00 -20.61
N ILE A 113 6.24 1.52 -20.27
CA ILE A 113 6.66 1.28 -18.87
C ILE A 113 6.56 2.56 -18.04
N ILE A 114 7.08 3.70 -18.54
CA ILE A 114 6.98 4.99 -17.85
C ILE A 114 5.52 5.38 -17.58
N ASN A 115 4.62 5.21 -18.55
CA ASN A 115 3.23 5.58 -18.39
C ASN A 115 2.50 4.66 -17.39
N GLU A 116 2.81 3.36 -17.42
CA GLU A 116 2.26 2.41 -16.47
C GLU A 116 2.72 2.68 -15.03
N GLU A 117 3.98 3.04 -14.85
CA GLU A 117 4.57 3.49 -13.58
C GLU A 117 3.91 4.76 -13.06
N GLU A 118 3.81 5.81 -13.89
CA GLU A 118 3.25 7.10 -13.45
C GLU A 118 1.74 7.04 -13.13
N GLU A 119 0.95 6.24 -13.87
CA GLU A 119 -0.52 6.26 -13.76
C GLU A 119 -1.14 4.98 -13.17
N HIS A 120 -0.67 3.80 -13.56
CA HIS A 120 -1.40 2.55 -13.30
C HIS A 120 -1.05 1.95 -11.93
N GLU A 121 0.21 2.00 -11.52
CA GLU A 121 0.64 1.48 -10.21
C GLU A 121 0.04 2.29 -9.07
N LYS A 122 0.14 3.62 -9.15
CA LYS A 122 -0.47 4.52 -8.18
C LYS A 122 -1.98 4.29 -8.04
N ALA A 123 -2.68 4.06 -9.15
CA ALA A 123 -4.11 3.75 -9.12
C ALA A 123 -4.42 2.44 -8.38
N LEU A 124 -3.60 1.41 -8.56
CA LEU A 124 -3.74 0.13 -7.86
C LEU A 124 -3.45 0.26 -6.37
N LEU A 125 -2.40 0.98 -5.99
CA LEU A 125 -2.08 1.24 -4.59
C LEU A 125 -3.15 2.09 -3.90
N ASN A 126 -3.72 3.07 -4.60
CA ASN A 126 -4.80 3.90 -4.07
C ASN A 126 -6.06 3.08 -3.75
N GLN A 127 -6.38 2.02 -4.51
CA GLN A 127 -7.51 1.13 -4.18
C GLN A 127 -7.33 0.46 -2.81
N ILE A 128 -6.09 0.13 -2.46
CA ILE A 128 -5.77 -0.45 -1.14
C ILE A 128 -5.90 0.64 -0.06
N GLU A 129 -5.34 1.82 -0.31
CA GLU A 129 -5.35 2.95 0.63
C GLU A 129 -6.78 3.43 0.96
N GLU A 130 -7.62 3.62 -0.06
CA GLU A 130 -9.00 4.09 0.08
C GLU A 130 -9.84 3.15 0.96
N SER A 131 -9.71 1.83 0.77
CA SER A 131 -10.44 0.84 1.57
C SER A 131 -10.14 0.96 3.08
N ILE A 132 -8.88 1.26 3.43
CA ILE A 132 -8.42 1.33 4.81
C ILE A 132 -8.77 2.68 5.42
N ILE A 133 -8.58 3.77 4.69
CA ILE A 133 -8.95 5.12 5.15
C ILE A 133 -10.45 5.19 5.40
N ASN A 134 -11.28 4.64 4.51
CA ASN A 134 -12.73 4.60 4.69
C ASN A 134 -13.11 3.79 5.94
N TYR A 135 -12.50 2.62 6.15
CA TYR A 135 -12.74 1.80 7.33
C TYR A 135 -12.39 2.53 8.64
N VAL A 136 -11.23 3.18 8.70
CA VAL A 136 -10.83 3.99 9.86
C VAL A 136 -11.77 5.19 10.04
N GLY A 137 -12.20 5.81 8.95
CA GLY A 137 -13.20 6.88 8.96
C GLY A 137 -14.52 6.44 9.59
N TYR A 138 -15.04 5.27 9.22
CA TYR A 138 -16.27 4.73 9.82
C TYR A 138 -16.12 4.42 11.31
N ILE A 139 -14.98 3.86 11.74
CA ILE A 139 -14.71 3.64 13.17
C ILE A 139 -14.67 4.97 13.92
N ALA A 140 -13.96 5.96 13.38
CA ALA A 140 -13.86 7.28 14.01
C ALA A 140 -15.22 7.97 14.11
N LEU A 141 -16.06 7.85 13.07
CA LEU A 141 -17.40 8.40 13.06
C LEU A 141 -18.28 7.73 14.12
N GLY A 142 -18.31 6.39 14.16
CA GLY A 142 -19.08 5.65 15.16
C GLY A 142 -18.61 5.91 16.59
N LEU A 143 -17.30 6.04 16.80
CA LEU A 143 -16.74 6.42 18.09
C LEU A 143 -17.16 7.85 18.49
N SER A 144 -17.14 8.79 17.56
CA SER A 144 -17.59 10.16 17.78
C SER A 144 -19.05 10.19 18.20
N ASP A 145 -19.92 9.48 17.47
CA ASP A 145 -21.36 9.42 17.76
C ASP A 145 -21.62 8.81 19.15
N ALA A 146 -20.96 7.69 19.47
CA ALA A 146 -21.07 7.05 20.79
C ALA A 146 -20.60 7.97 21.94
N ILE A 147 -19.48 8.69 21.74
CA ILE A 147 -18.97 9.65 22.75
C ILE A 147 -19.96 10.80 22.95
N ILE A 148 -20.51 11.37 21.87
CA ILE A 148 -21.49 12.45 21.93
C ILE A 148 -22.75 11.97 22.68
N GLU A 149 -23.23 10.77 22.38
CA GLU A 149 -24.45 10.21 22.98
C GLU A 149 -24.29 9.92 24.48
N ILE A 150 -23.20 9.26 24.87
CA ILE A 150 -22.89 8.98 26.29
C ILE A 150 -22.69 10.29 27.07
N THR A 151 -22.03 11.27 26.48
CA THR A 151 -21.77 12.56 27.13
C THR A 151 -23.06 13.36 27.29
N GLY A 152 -23.92 13.37 26.27
CA GLY A 152 -25.24 14.01 26.31
C GLY A 152 -26.14 13.42 27.40
N VAL A 153 -26.15 12.09 27.52
CA VAL A 153 -26.92 11.38 28.56
C VAL A 153 -26.38 11.66 29.95
N HIS A 154 -25.06 11.61 30.15
CA HIS A 154 -24.47 11.98 31.44
C HIS A 154 -24.77 13.43 31.83
N ALA A 155 -24.62 14.38 30.90
CA ALA A 155 -24.90 15.79 31.16
C ALA A 155 -26.39 16.01 31.49
N GLY A 156 -27.29 15.38 30.73
CA GLY A 156 -28.74 15.45 30.97
C GLY A 156 -29.14 14.87 32.32
N PHE A 157 -28.61 13.70 32.69
CA PHE A 157 -28.91 13.08 33.98
C PHE A 157 -28.29 13.83 35.16
N LEU A 158 -27.06 14.34 35.06
CA LEU A 158 -26.48 15.16 36.13
C LEU A 158 -27.26 16.46 36.35
N GLY A 159 -27.85 17.04 35.30
CA GLY A 159 -28.74 18.21 35.43
C GLY A 159 -30.12 17.87 36.00
N ALA A 160 -30.62 16.65 35.75
CA ALA A 160 -31.96 16.22 36.17
C ALA A 160 -31.98 15.51 37.54
N THR A 161 -30.84 14.94 37.98
CA THR A 161 -30.74 14.19 39.23
C THR A 161 -29.39 14.38 39.92
N ASN A 162 -29.42 14.48 41.26
CA ASN A 162 -28.22 14.49 42.10
C ASN A 162 -27.64 13.07 42.33
N ALA A 163 -28.30 12.03 41.83
CA ALA A 163 -27.87 10.65 41.99
C ALA A 163 -26.87 10.27 40.90
N THR A 164 -25.58 10.45 41.19
CA THR A 164 -24.46 10.10 40.31
C THR A 164 -24.48 8.63 39.86
N LEU A 165 -24.98 7.73 40.71
CA LEU A 165 -25.16 6.31 40.36
C LEU A 165 -26.15 6.11 39.21
N ILE A 166 -27.26 6.85 39.20
CA ILE A 166 -28.29 6.75 38.17
C ILE A 166 -27.77 7.33 36.86
N ALA A 167 -27.06 8.47 36.92
CA ALA A 167 -26.39 9.05 35.75
C ALA A 167 -25.36 8.09 35.14
N GLY A 168 -24.55 7.43 35.98
CA GLY A 168 -23.56 6.45 35.55
C GLY A 168 -24.18 5.21 34.88
N VAL A 169 -25.24 4.64 35.46
CA VAL A 169 -25.95 3.48 34.88
C VAL A 169 -26.65 3.87 33.57
N ALA A 170 -27.26 5.05 33.49
CA ALA A 170 -27.89 5.54 32.27
C ALA A 170 -26.87 5.73 31.13
N GLY A 171 -25.71 6.33 31.42
CA GLY A 171 -24.61 6.46 30.47
C GLY A 171 -24.07 5.12 29.98
N LEU A 172 -23.98 4.10 30.86
CA LEU A 172 -23.60 2.74 30.47
C LEU A 172 -24.63 2.09 29.56
N VAL A 173 -25.92 2.15 29.91
CA VAL A 173 -27.00 1.54 29.10
C VAL A 173 -27.03 2.12 27.70
N VAL A 174 -26.89 3.45 27.59
CA VAL A 174 -26.87 4.13 26.29
C VAL A 174 -25.60 3.82 25.52
N GLY A 175 -24.44 3.79 26.18
CA GLY A 175 -23.18 3.39 25.54
C GLY A 175 -23.22 1.97 24.97
N PHE A 176 -23.89 1.03 25.63
CA PHE A 176 -24.11 -0.33 25.11
C PHE A 176 -25.18 -0.39 24.00
N ALA A 177 -26.12 0.53 23.96
CA ALA A 177 -27.15 0.59 22.92
C ALA A 177 -26.66 1.26 21.64
N ALA A 178 -25.67 2.16 21.75
CA ALA A 178 -25.04 2.88 20.65
C ALA A 178 -23.85 2.14 20.00
N SER A 179 -23.39 1.03 20.61
CA SER A 179 -22.26 0.20 20.16
C SER A 179 -22.66 -0.94 19.23
#